data_AF-A0A8A1NHW5-F1
#
_entry.id   AF-A0A8A1NHW5-F1
#
_cell.length_a   1.000
_cell.length_b   1.000
_cell.length_c   1.000
_cell.angle_alpha   90.00
_cell.angle_beta   90.00
_cell.angle_gamma   90.00
#
_symmetry.space_group_name_H-M   'P 1'
#
loop_
_entity.id
_entity.type
_entity.pdbx_description
1 polymer ?
#
loop_
_entity_poly.entity_id
_entity_poly.type
_entity_poly.pdbx_seq_one_letter_code
_entity_poly.pdbx_strand_id
1 'polypeptide(L)' 'FNEASGNKYVPRAVLVDLEPGTMDAVRAGPFGQLFRPDNFVFGQSGAGNNWAKGHYTEGAELVDQVLDVVRREAEG' A
#
# COMPACT_ATOMS: atom_id res chain seq x y z
N PHE A 1 -9.99 -5.88 -11.18
CA PHE A 1 -10.56 -4.54 -10.95
C PHE A 1 -11.92 -4.72 -10.32
N ASN A 2 -12.31 -3.81 -9.43
CA ASN A 2 -13.65 -3.71 -8.86
C ASN A 2 -14.39 -2.55 -9.54
N GLU A 3 -15.65 -2.74 -9.89
CA GLU A 3 -16.51 -1.68 -10.40
C GLU A 3 -17.09 -0.90 -9.21
N ALA A 4 -16.74 0.38 -9.13
CA ALA A 4 -17.36 1.34 -8.23
C ALA A 4 -18.46 2.11 -8.96
N SER A 5 -19.26 2.87 -8.20
CA SER A 5 -20.33 3.71 -8.77
C SER A 5 -19.84 4.59 -9.91
N GLY A 6 -20.66 4.74 -10.96
CA GLY A 6 -20.39 5.65 -12.07
C GLY A 6 -19.39 5.09 -13.10
N ASN A 7 -19.41 3.78 -13.37
CA ASN A 7 -18.50 3.09 -14.31
C ASN A 7 -17.02 3.31 -13.98
N LYS A 8 -16.69 3.53 -12.69
CA LYS A 8 -15.31 3.74 -12.25
C LYS A 8 -14.70 2.40 -11.87
N TYR A 9 -13.65 1.99 -12.57
CA TYR A 9 -12.94 0.75 -12.27
C TYR A 9 -11.72 1.02 -11.40
N VAL A 10 -11.64 0.32 -10.27
CA VAL A 10 -10.58 0.47 -9.27
C VAL A 10 -9.72 -0.80 -9.24
N PRO A 11 -8.38 -0.71 -9.27
CA PRO A 11 -7.50 -1.87 -9.12
C PRO A 11 -7.71 -2.55 -7.77
N ARG A 12 -7.70 -3.89 -7.76
CA ARG A 12 -7.54 -4.67 -6.52
C ARG A 12 -6.05 -4.79 -6.26
N ALA A 13 -5.48 -3.76 -5.65
CA ALA A 13 -4.06 -3.64 -5.39
C ALA A 13 -3.83 -3.06 -4.00
N VAL A 14 -2.78 -3.52 -3.32
CA VAL A 14 -2.27 -2.98 -2.06
C VAL A 14 -0.84 -2.52 -2.33
N LEU A 15 -0.55 -1.25 -2.03
CA LEU A 15 0.76 -0.65 -2.23
C LEU A 15 1.45 -0.54 -0.87
N VAL A 16 2.61 -1.18 -0.75
CA VAL A 16 3.35 -1.30 0.51
C VAL A 16 4.78 -0.82 0.31
N ASP A 17 5.25 0.04 1.19
CA ASP A 17 6.65 0.46 1.28
C ASP A 17 6.96 0.86 2.73
N LEU A 18 8.22 0.85 3.13
CA LEU A 18 8.64 1.27 4.46
C LEU A 18 8.87 2.78 4.55
N GLU A 19 8.83 3.49 3.42
CA GLU A 19 9.04 4.93 3.31
C GLU A 19 7.87 5.63 2.59
N PRO A 20 7.52 6.87 3.00
CA PRO A 20 6.40 7.60 2.39
C PRO A 20 6.68 8.09 0.97
N GLY A 21 7.95 8.30 0.60
CA GLY A 21 8.34 9.00 -0.64
C GLY A 21 7.83 8.31 -1.92
N THR A 22 7.83 6.98 -1.95
CA THR A 22 7.32 6.22 -3.11
C THR A 22 5.80 6.40 -3.27
N MET A 23 5.06 6.51 -2.17
CA MET A 23 3.61 6.66 -2.20
C MET A 23 3.20 8.04 -2.72
N ASP A 24 3.92 9.08 -2.33
CA ASP A 24 3.69 10.44 -2.83
C ASP A 24 3.96 10.53 -4.33
N ALA A 25 5.00 9.87 -4.82
CA ALA A 25 5.32 9.80 -6.24
C ALA A 25 4.21 9.08 -7.04
N VAL A 26 3.68 7.96 -6.54
CA VAL A 26 2.57 7.24 -7.18
C VAL A 26 1.30 8.10 -7.22
N ARG A 27 0.97 8.79 -6.12
CA ARG A 27 -0.21 9.67 -6.03
C ARG A 27 -0.12 10.89 -6.95
N ALA A 28 1.07 11.44 -7.14
CA ALA A 28 1.33 12.54 -8.06
C ALA A 28 1.39 12.10 -9.54
N GLY A 29 1.53 10.80 -9.80
CA GLY A 29 1.61 10.26 -11.15
C GLY A 29 0.30 10.30 -11.92
N PRO A 30 0.34 10.04 -13.25
CA PRO A 30 -0.83 10.10 -14.13
C PRO A 30 -1.95 9.12 -13.74
N PHE A 31 -1.62 8.07 -12.99
CA PHE A 31 -2.57 7.06 -12.51
C PHE A 31 -2.81 7.14 -10.99
N GLY A 32 -2.37 8.22 -10.31
CA GLY A 32 -2.48 8.30 -8.86
C GLY A 32 -3.92 8.24 -8.32
N GLN A 33 -4.88 8.76 -9.08
CA GLN A 33 -6.31 8.74 -8.74
C GLN A 33 -7.03 7.41 -9.05
N LEU A 34 -6.30 6.44 -9.62
CA LEU A 34 -6.82 5.12 -9.97
C LEU A 34 -6.97 4.23 -8.73
N PHE A 35 -6.06 4.35 -7.77
CA PHE A 35 -5.98 3.50 -6.59
C PHE A 35 -6.86 4.03 -5.45
N ARG A 36 -7.36 3.12 -4.59
CA ARG A 36 -8.03 3.51 -3.34
C ARG A 36 -7.00 4.14 -2.39
N PRO A 37 -7.28 5.32 -1.82
CA PRO A 37 -6.39 5.93 -0.83
C PRO A 37 -6.09 5.01 0.36
N ASP A 38 -7.08 4.22 0.78
CA ASP A 38 -6.98 3.29 1.91
C ASP A 38 -6.08 2.06 1.63
N ASN A 39 -5.65 1.86 0.38
CA ASN A 39 -4.82 0.73 -0.03
C ASN A 39 -3.32 1.07 -0.05
N PHE A 40 -2.96 2.28 0.37
CA PHE A 40 -1.58 2.70 0.55
C PHE A 40 -1.18 2.47 2.00
N VAL A 41 -0.23 1.57 2.24
CA VAL A 41 0.30 1.26 3.57
C VAL A 41 1.79 1.58 3.57
N PHE A 42 2.24 2.45 4.47
CA PHE A 42 3.65 2.82 4.52
C PHE A 42 4.19 3.09 5.92
N GLY A 43 5.47 2.78 6.11
CA GLY A 43 6.23 3.08 7.31
C GLY A 43 6.77 4.52 7.33
N GLN A 44 7.51 4.84 8.39
CA GLN A 44 8.23 6.11 8.54
C GLN A 44 9.75 5.95 8.44
N SER A 45 10.25 4.72 8.25
CA SER A 45 11.66 4.34 8.33
C SER A 45 11.93 3.21 7.34
N GLY A 46 12.91 3.38 6.45
CA GLY A 46 13.27 2.38 5.47
C GLY A 46 14.05 1.18 6.03
N ALA A 47 14.03 0.09 5.26
CA ALA A 47 14.89 -1.07 5.52
C ALA A 47 16.38 -0.78 5.31
N GLY A 48 16.74 0.28 4.58
CA GLY A 48 18.13 0.68 4.35
C GLY A 48 18.96 -0.41 3.67
N ASN A 49 18.40 -1.06 2.65
CA ASN A 49 19.01 -2.21 1.94
C ASN A 49 19.40 -3.39 2.86
N ASN A 50 18.79 -3.49 4.04
CA ASN A 50 19.04 -4.57 4.99
C ASN A 50 17.79 -5.46 5.12
N TRP A 51 17.93 -6.73 4.70
CA TRP A 51 16.86 -7.71 4.79
C TRP A 51 16.39 -7.95 6.23
N ALA A 52 17.32 -8.02 7.20
CA ALA A 52 16.98 -8.27 8.59
C ALA A 52 16.13 -7.13 9.19
N LYS A 53 16.40 -5.87 8.82
CA LYS A 53 15.55 -4.73 9.19
C LYS A 53 14.16 -4.88 8.59
N GLY A 54 14.09 -5.19 7.30
CA GLY A 54 12.81 -5.37 6.60
C GLY A 54 11.99 -6.51 7.17
N HIS A 55 12.61 -7.61 7.59
CA HIS A 55 11.88 -8.79 8.05
C HIS A 55 11.59 -8.80 9.55
N TYR A 56 12.56 -8.43 10.39
CA TYR A 56 12.45 -8.63 11.84
C TYR A 56 12.10 -7.35 12.62
N THR A 57 12.31 -6.16 12.07
CA THR A 57 12.06 -4.90 12.80
C THR A 57 11.05 -4.01 12.08
N GLU A 58 11.47 -3.25 11.07
CA GLU A 58 10.65 -2.20 10.43
C GLU A 58 9.41 -2.81 9.75
N GLY A 59 9.58 -3.92 9.02
CA GLY A 59 8.43 -4.58 8.38
C GLY A 59 7.56 -5.36 9.36
N ALA A 60 8.10 -5.78 10.51
CA ALA A 60 7.30 -6.44 11.55
C ALA A 60 6.31 -5.47 12.20
N GLU A 61 6.64 -4.17 12.29
CA GLU A 61 5.72 -3.14 12.77
C GLU A 61 4.61 -2.80 11.74
N LEU A 62 4.87 -3.01 10.44
CA LEU A 62 3.94 -2.65 9.37
C LEU A 62 3.00 -3.80 8.96
N VAL A 63 3.42 -5.05 9.15
CA VAL A 63 2.75 -6.24 8.57
C VAL A 63 1.29 -6.39 8.96
N ASP A 64 0.92 -6.07 10.21
CA ASP A 64 -0.46 -6.21 10.68
C ASP A 64 -1.41 -5.28 9.91
N GLN A 65 -0.98 -4.05 9.64
CA GLN A 65 -1.76 -3.09 8.84
C GLN A 65 -1.91 -3.56 7.39
N VAL A 66 -0.85 -4.13 6.81
CA VAL A 66 -0.89 -4.70 5.46
C VAL A 66 -1.90 -5.85 5.40
N LEU A 67 -1.87 -6.76 6.39
CA LEU A 67 -2.78 -7.91 6.46
C LEU A 67 -4.24 -7.48 6.59
N ASP A 68 -4.54 -6.44 7.36
CA ASP A 68 -5.89 -5.90 7.48
C ASP A 68 -6.42 -5.33 6.16
N VAL A 69 -5.58 -4.62 5.40
CA VAL A 69 -5.95 -4.09 4.08
C VAL A 69 -6.12 -5.22 3.07
N VAL A 70 -5.22 -6.22 3.08
CA VAL A 70 -5.33 -7.41 2.22
C VAL A 70 -6.62 -8.17 2.51
N ARG A 71 -6.99 -8.35 3.79
CA ARG A 71 -8.24 -9.01 4.18
C ARG A 71 -9.44 -8.24 3.63
N ARG A 72 -9.48 -6.92 3.80
CA ARG A 72 -10.55 -6.07 3.26
C ARG A 72 -10.68 -6.18 1.74
N GLU A 73 -9.56 -6.20 1.03
CA GLU A 73 -9.56 -6.36 -0.42
C GLU A 73 -9.98 -7.76 -0.87
N ALA A 74 -9.73 -8.79 -0.05
CA ALA A 74 -10.10 -10.18 -0.33
C ALA A 74 -11.58 -10.46 -0.07
N GLU A 75 -12.13 -9.91 1.00
CA GLU A 75 -13.52 -10.13 1.47
C GLU A 75 -14.53 -9.14 0.88
N GLY A 76 -14.07 -7.97 0.42
CA GLY A 76 -14.90 -6.90 -0.14
C GLY A 76 -15.37 -7.08 -1.57
#